data_AF-A0A2H3CJ23-F1
#
_entry.id   AF-A0A2H3CJ23-F1
#
_cell.length_a   1.000
_cell.length_b   1.000
_cell.length_c   1.000
_cell.angle_alpha   90.00
_cell.angle_beta   90.00
_cell.angle_gamma   90.00
#
_symmetry.space_group_name_H-M   'P 1'
#
loop_
_entity.id
_entity.type
_entity.pdbx_description
1 polymer ?
#
loop_
_entity_poly.entity_id
_entity_poly.type
_entity_poly.pdbx_seq_one_letter_code
_entity_poly.pdbx_strand_id
1 'polypeptide(L)'
;MLINVTPGSRQKAHEPWTLEKLYHERCLALGSAIDTAMLGPYNSALNSYITFCKIHNFPVKPTGDTMSYYIVFMSAHNKPNSVSSYLSGICNHLKNFFPNIHKIRNSPIVSRTLKGCRRLKGSEIKHKSPLSRDNICHTIKILSLSSDYNDSLFLALLVTGFNGLLHLTELSMPDSKKLRNWRKIVHRTSVEWLAKGYAFFLPAHKADTAFEDNKQGVLPYLIQAHGHWSSTAFKIYIRKNPVLLQTMIDTRALSI
;
A
#
# COMPACT_ATOMS: atom_id res chain seq x y z
N MET A 1 -13.39 22.78 -32.45
CA MET A 1 -12.08 22.70 -33.11
C MET A 1 -11.77 21.22 -33.32
N LEU A 2 -11.89 20.73 -34.56
CA LEU A 2 -11.57 19.34 -34.91
C LEU A 2 -10.05 19.26 -35.11
N ILE A 3 -9.38 18.52 -34.23
CA ILE A 3 -7.95 18.24 -34.36
C ILE A 3 -7.82 17.04 -35.29
N ASN A 4 -7.29 17.26 -36.49
CA ASN A 4 -7.03 16.17 -37.43
C ASN A 4 -5.76 15.42 -37.02
N VAL A 5 -5.77 14.10 -37.20
CA VAL A 5 -4.60 13.25 -36.96
C VAL A 5 -3.53 13.58 -38.00
N THR A 6 -2.27 13.72 -37.55
CA THR A 6 -1.15 14.07 -38.41
C THR A 6 -0.91 12.96 -39.47
N PRO A 7 -0.77 13.30 -40.76
CA PRO A 7 -0.40 12.32 -41.78
C PRO A 7 0.98 11.70 -41.44
N GLY A 8 1.08 10.37 -41.45
CA GLY A 8 2.34 9.65 -41.19
C GLY A 8 2.41 8.85 -39.89
N SER A 9 1.37 8.82 -39.06
CA SER A 9 1.32 7.93 -37.90
C SER A 9 1.26 6.45 -38.35
N ARG A 10 2.30 5.67 -38.05
CA ARG A 10 2.36 4.21 -38.32
C ARG A 10 1.48 3.37 -37.38
N GLN A 11 0.35 3.91 -36.93
CA GLN A 11 -0.57 3.19 -36.08
C GLN A 11 -1.28 2.12 -36.91
N LYS A 12 -1.32 0.90 -36.38
CA LYS A 12 -2.05 -0.20 -36.99
C LYS A 12 -3.54 0.18 -37.04
N ALA A 13 -4.23 -0.13 -38.13
CA ALA A 13 -5.67 0.08 -38.19
C ALA A 13 -6.34 -0.73 -37.08
N HIS A 14 -7.10 -0.05 -36.22
CA HIS A 14 -7.88 -0.66 -35.15
C HIS A 14 -9.36 -0.55 -35.50
N GLU A 15 -10.07 -1.67 -35.44
CA GLU A 15 -11.53 -1.67 -35.57
C GLU A 15 -12.15 -0.76 -34.49
N PRO A 16 -13.09 0.12 -34.85
CA PRO A 16 -13.74 1.00 -33.88
C PRO A 16 -14.51 0.16 -32.86
N TRP A 17 -14.25 0.40 -31.58
CA TRP A 17 -15.03 -0.22 -30.51
C TRP A 17 -16.35 0.50 -30.34
N THR A 18 -17.41 -0.26 -30.07
CA THR A 18 -18.70 0.31 -29.65
C THR A 18 -18.52 1.06 -28.33
N LEU A 19 -19.39 2.05 -28.10
CA LEU A 19 -19.39 2.81 -26.86
C LEU A 19 -19.54 1.88 -25.63
N GLU A 20 -20.40 0.87 -25.72
CA GLU A 20 -20.59 -0.14 -24.68
C GLU A 20 -19.31 -0.92 -24.38
N LYS A 21 -18.59 -1.34 -25.42
CA LYS A 21 -17.31 -2.03 -25.27
C LYS A 21 -16.28 -1.12 -24.58
N LEU A 22 -16.20 0.15 -24.97
CA LEU A 22 -15.32 1.12 -24.31
C LEU A 22 -15.67 1.29 -22.82
N TYR A 23 -16.96 1.34 -22.47
CA TYR A 23 -17.41 1.37 -21.07
C TYR A 23 -17.01 0.10 -20.33
N HIS A 24 -17.25 -1.07 -20.91
CA HIS A 24 -16.93 -2.36 -20.31
C HIS A 24 -15.43 -2.53 -20.04
N GLU A 25 -14.59 -2.32 -21.06
CA GLU A 25 -13.13 -2.43 -20.95
C GLU A 25 -12.57 -1.44 -19.94
N ARG A 26 -13.10 -0.21 -19.90
CA ARG A 26 -12.72 0.78 -18.88
C ARG A 26 -13.09 0.31 -17.48
N CYS A 27 -14.26 -0.29 -17.28
CA CYS A 27 -14.67 -0.84 -15.98
C CYS A 27 -13.74 -1.97 -15.52
N LEU A 28 -13.34 -2.87 -16.43
CA LEU A 28 -12.38 -3.94 -16.14
C LEU A 28 -11.00 -3.39 -15.77
N ALA A 29 -10.49 -2.40 -16.53
CA ALA A 29 -9.21 -1.76 -16.25
C ALA A 29 -9.21 -1.03 -14.89
N LEU A 30 -10.27 -0.28 -14.59
CA LEU A 30 -10.41 0.42 -13.30
C LEU A 30 -10.55 -0.56 -12.12
N GLY A 31 -11.24 -1.68 -12.30
CA GLY A 31 -11.33 -2.74 -11.29
C GLY A 31 -9.98 -3.40 -11.02
N SER A 32 -9.20 -3.64 -12.08
CA SER A 32 -7.88 -4.28 -12.00
C SER A 32 -6.80 -3.38 -11.40
N ALA A 33 -6.97 -2.05 -11.50
CA ALA A 33 -6.06 -1.08 -10.89
C ALA A 33 -6.14 -1.05 -9.34
N ILE A 34 -7.15 -1.69 -8.75
CA ILE A 34 -7.36 -1.72 -7.30
C ILE A 34 -6.89 -3.09 -6.78
N ASP A 35 -5.97 -3.07 -5.82
CA ASP A 35 -5.60 -4.29 -5.11
C ASP A 35 -6.85 -4.93 -4.48
N THR A 36 -7.05 -6.24 -4.70
CA THR A 36 -8.15 -7.01 -4.11
C THR A 36 -8.22 -6.84 -2.59
N ALA A 37 -7.08 -6.64 -1.93
CA ALA A 37 -7.02 -6.36 -0.49
C ALA A 37 -7.70 -5.04 -0.08
N MET A 38 -7.81 -4.07 -0.99
CA MET A 38 -8.47 -2.77 -0.74
C MET A 38 -9.99 -2.81 -0.98
N LEU A 39 -10.53 -3.84 -1.65
CA LEU A 39 -11.97 -3.93 -1.92
C LEU A 39 -12.79 -4.03 -0.63
N GLY A 40 -12.34 -4.83 0.34
CA GLY A 40 -13.03 -4.98 1.64
C GLY A 40 -13.18 -3.65 2.39
N PRO A 41 -12.07 -2.95 2.71
CA PRO A 41 -12.12 -1.65 3.36
C PRO A 41 -12.95 -0.60 2.59
N TYR A 42 -12.89 -0.60 1.26
CA TYR A 42 -13.65 0.36 0.45
C TYR A 42 -15.15 0.06 0.43
N ASN A 43 -15.54 -1.22 0.40
CA ASN A 43 -16.94 -1.62 0.55
C ASN A 43 -17.48 -1.24 1.92
N SER A 44 -16.72 -1.47 2.99
CA SER A 44 -17.10 -1.04 4.33
C SER A 44 -17.26 0.48 4.41
N ALA A 45 -16.36 1.25 3.80
CA ALA A 45 -16.46 2.70 3.74
C ALA A 45 -17.72 3.16 2.99
N LEU A 46 -18.00 2.58 1.81
CA LEU A 46 -19.20 2.87 1.04
C LEU A 46 -20.47 2.55 1.82
N ASN A 47 -20.55 1.37 2.44
CA ASN A 47 -21.70 0.95 3.25
C ASN A 47 -21.93 1.92 4.41
N SER A 48 -20.86 2.34 5.09
CA SER A 48 -21.00 3.33 6.18
C SER A 48 -21.58 4.66 5.70
N TYR A 49 -21.21 5.11 4.50
CA TYR A 49 -21.75 6.33 3.90
C TYR A 49 -23.21 6.16 3.45
N ILE A 50 -23.56 5.03 2.83
CA ILE A 50 -24.95 4.74 2.45
C ILE A 50 -25.84 4.69 3.69
N THR A 51 -25.39 4.04 4.77
CA THR A 51 -26.12 3.98 6.04
C THR A 51 -26.30 5.39 6.62
N PHE A 52 -25.27 6.22 6.62
CA PHE A 52 -25.38 7.63 7.00
C PHE A 52 -26.43 8.36 6.16
N CYS A 53 -26.41 8.22 4.83
CA CYS A 53 -27.40 8.85 3.96
C CYS A 53 -28.83 8.39 4.29
N LYS A 54 -29.04 7.10 4.56
CA LYS A 54 -30.35 6.55 4.91
C LYS A 54 -30.85 7.08 6.26
N ILE A 55 -30.01 7.08 7.29
CA ILE A 55 -30.42 7.53 8.64
C ILE A 55 -30.79 9.02 8.65
N HIS A 56 -30.10 9.83 7.84
CA HIS A 56 -30.31 11.28 7.80
C HIS A 56 -31.13 11.76 6.60
N ASN A 57 -31.75 10.85 5.85
CA ASN A 57 -32.54 11.16 4.64
C ASN A 57 -31.78 12.03 3.61
N PHE A 58 -30.47 11.83 3.47
CA PHE A 58 -29.68 12.48 2.43
C PHE A 58 -29.67 11.68 1.13
N PRO A 59 -29.58 12.34 -0.04
CA PRO A 59 -29.33 11.64 -1.28
C PRO A 59 -27.97 10.95 -1.26
N VAL A 60 -27.85 9.81 -1.95
CA VAL A 60 -26.57 9.08 -2.07
C VAL A 60 -25.53 9.90 -2.84
N LYS A 61 -25.97 10.78 -3.75
CA LYS A 61 -25.09 11.67 -4.50
C LYS A 61 -24.30 12.58 -3.54
N PRO A 62 -22.96 12.46 -3.48
CA PRO A 62 -22.15 13.28 -2.58
C PRO A 62 -22.14 14.74 -3.02
N THR A 63 -22.20 15.64 -2.04
CA THR A 63 -22.00 17.09 -2.18
C THR A 63 -20.95 17.54 -1.16
N GLY A 64 -20.50 18.79 -1.25
CA GLY A 64 -19.54 19.34 -0.28
C GLY A 64 -20.10 19.26 1.15
N ASP A 65 -21.38 19.60 1.30
CA ASP A 65 -22.07 19.58 2.58
C ASP A 65 -22.27 18.15 3.09
N THR A 66 -22.80 17.23 2.27
CA THR A 66 -23.06 15.86 2.74
C THR A 66 -21.77 15.13 3.11
N MET A 67 -20.67 15.34 2.38
CA MET A 67 -19.35 14.83 2.78
C MET A 67 -18.87 15.48 4.08
N SER A 68 -19.08 16.78 4.26
CA SER A 68 -18.68 17.47 5.50
C SER A 68 -19.46 16.97 6.71
N TYR A 69 -20.77 16.75 6.59
CA TYR A 69 -21.61 16.19 7.65
C TYR A 69 -21.22 14.76 7.97
N TYR A 70 -20.96 13.94 6.95
CA TYR A 70 -20.45 12.59 7.13
C TYR A 70 -19.12 12.57 7.89
N ILE A 71 -18.21 13.51 7.61
CA ILE A 71 -16.94 13.61 8.35
C ILE A 71 -17.19 13.89 9.82
N VAL A 72 -18.06 14.85 10.14
CA VAL A 72 -18.38 15.21 11.54
C VAL A 72 -19.01 14.02 12.26
N PHE A 73 -20.00 13.39 11.62
CA PHE A 73 -20.69 12.21 12.13
C PHE A 73 -19.72 11.06 12.42
N MET A 74 -18.91 10.66 11.42
CA MET A 74 -17.96 9.56 11.58
C MET A 74 -16.84 9.87 12.56
N SER A 75 -16.39 11.13 12.63
CA SER A 75 -15.37 11.55 13.59
C SER A 75 -15.89 11.56 15.04
N ALA A 76 -17.20 11.44 15.27
CA ALA A 76 -17.76 11.23 16.61
C ALA A 76 -17.56 9.80 17.12
N HIS A 77 -17.52 8.82 16.22
CA HIS A 77 -17.42 7.41 16.57
C HIS A 77 -16.04 6.81 16.25
N ASN A 78 -15.27 7.44 15.36
CA ASN A 78 -13.99 6.96 14.87
C ASN A 78 -12.91 8.05 14.90
N LYS A 79 -11.64 7.63 14.88
CA LYS A 79 -10.52 8.58 14.78
C LYS A 79 -10.59 9.36 13.45
N PRO A 80 -10.42 10.70 13.47
CA PRO A 80 -10.49 11.53 12.26
C PRO A 80 -9.53 11.11 11.13
N ASN A 81 -8.40 10.48 11.46
CA ASN A 81 -7.45 9.96 10.47
C ASN A 81 -8.05 8.79 9.67
N SER A 82 -8.81 7.90 10.32
CA SER A 82 -9.50 6.78 9.66
C SER A 82 -10.60 7.29 8.72
N VAL A 83 -11.28 8.38 9.08
CA VAL A 83 -12.33 9.00 8.25
C VAL A 83 -11.78 9.45 6.90
N SER A 84 -10.55 9.97 6.87
CA SER A 84 -9.88 10.34 5.61
C SER A 84 -9.69 9.14 4.67
N SER A 85 -9.42 7.95 5.22
CA SER A 85 -9.33 6.71 4.44
C SER A 85 -10.69 6.26 3.94
N TYR A 86 -11.75 6.46 4.74
CA TYR A 86 -13.12 6.13 4.32
C TYR A 86 -13.55 6.98 3.13
N LEU A 87 -13.24 8.29 3.15
CA LEU A 87 -13.49 9.17 2.01
C LEU A 87 -12.76 8.70 0.74
N SER A 88 -11.56 8.12 0.87
CA SER A 88 -10.89 7.49 -0.29
C SER A 88 -11.67 6.32 -0.85
N GLY A 89 -12.14 5.41 0.01
CA GLY A 89 -12.94 4.28 -0.43
C GLY A 89 -14.25 4.68 -1.08
N ILE A 90 -14.95 5.64 -0.48
CA ILE A 90 -16.21 6.20 -0.98
C ILE A 90 -15.98 6.85 -2.35
N CYS A 91 -14.99 7.74 -2.47
CA CYS A 91 -14.67 8.40 -3.73
C CYS A 91 -14.35 7.39 -4.84
N ASN A 92 -13.58 6.36 -4.51
CA ASN A 92 -13.16 5.37 -5.48
C ASN A 92 -14.34 4.56 -6.03
N HIS A 93 -15.26 4.10 -5.17
CA HIS A 93 -16.45 3.36 -5.59
C HIS A 93 -17.45 4.22 -6.36
N LEU A 94 -17.67 5.45 -5.89
CA LEU A 94 -18.68 6.33 -6.46
C LEU A 94 -18.21 7.09 -7.70
N LYS A 95 -16.91 7.03 -8.05
CA LYS A 95 -16.34 7.74 -9.21
C LYS A 95 -17.03 7.40 -10.53
N ASN A 96 -17.40 6.14 -10.72
CA ASN A 96 -18.05 5.68 -11.95
C ASN A 96 -19.45 6.29 -12.13
N PHE A 97 -20.15 6.56 -11.03
CA PHE A 97 -21.49 7.16 -11.03
C PHE A 97 -21.43 8.69 -10.96
N PHE A 98 -20.43 9.24 -10.28
CA PHE A 98 -20.26 10.67 -10.02
C PHE A 98 -18.82 11.12 -10.36
N PRO A 99 -18.54 11.46 -11.63
CA PRO A 99 -17.17 11.78 -12.08
C PRO A 99 -16.52 12.95 -11.33
N ASN A 100 -17.33 13.89 -10.84
CA ASN A 100 -16.86 15.08 -10.11
C ASN A 100 -16.59 14.83 -8.62
N ILE A 101 -16.74 13.61 -8.12
CA ILE A 101 -16.62 13.31 -6.68
C ILE A 101 -15.25 13.67 -6.09
N HIS A 102 -14.17 13.58 -6.87
CA HIS A 102 -12.84 13.99 -6.42
C HIS A 102 -12.75 15.51 -6.20
N LYS A 103 -13.42 16.32 -7.03
CA LYS A 103 -13.50 17.77 -6.84
C LYS A 103 -14.25 18.10 -5.55
N ILE A 104 -15.32 17.35 -5.27
CA ILE A 104 -16.12 17.50 -4.05
C ILE A 104 -15.30 17.14 -2.82
N ARG A 105 -14.60 16.00 -2.83
CA ARG A 105 -13.70 15.59 -1.74
C ARG A 105 -12.61 16.63 -1.47
N ASN A 106 -12.01 17.17 -2.54
CA ASN A 106 -10.92 18.13 -2.43
C ASN A 106 -11.42 19.57 -2.24
N SER A 107 -12.73 19.77 -2.04
CA SER A 107 -13.30 21.10 -1.82
C SER A 107 -12.79 21.72 -0.51
N PRO A 108 -12.78 23.06 -0.41
CA PRO A 108 -12.34 23.75 0.80
C PRO A 108 -13.15 23.36 2.04
N ILE A 109 -14.46 23.16 1.90
CA ILE A 109 -15.33 22.80 3.03
C ILE A 109 -14.97 21.43 3.61
N VAL A 110 -14.84 20.40 2.77
CA VAL A 110 -14.47 19.03 3.20
C VAL A 110 -13.10 19.02 3.86
N SER A 111 -12.12 19.71 3.25
CA SER A 111 -10.76 19.79 3.77
C SER A 111 -10.69 20.52 5.12
N ARG A 112 -11.42 21.63 5.26
CA ARG A 112 -11.49 22.40 6.51
C ARG A 112 -12.20 21.61 7.61
N THR A 113 -13.27 20.87 7.28
CA THR A 113 -13.98 20.02 8.24
C THR A 113 -13.10 18.89 8.75
N LEU A 114 -12.36 18.18 7.89
CA LEU A 114 -11.37 17.19 8.32
C LEU A 114 -10.32 17.80 9.25
N LYS A 115 -9.80 18.98 8.90
CA LYS A 115 -8.83 19.71 9.74
C LYS A 115 -9.43 20.08 11.10
N GLY A 116 -10.68 20.53 11.13
CA GLY A 116 -11.43 20.82 12.35
C GLY A 116 -11.60 19.58 13.23
N CYS A 117 -12.08 18.47 12.67
CA CYS A 117 -12.25 17.22 13.40
C CYS A 117 -10.92 16.68 13.95
N ARG A 118 -9.82 16.79 13.20
CA ARG A 118 -8.47 16.44 13.69
C ARG A 118 -8.02 17.30 14.85
N ARG A 119 -8.39 18.59 14.88
CA ARG A 119 -8.07 19.49 16.00
C ARG A 119 -8.91 19.20 17.24
N LEU A 120 -10.20 18.94 17.05
CA LEU A 120 -11.14 18.71 18.15
C LEU A 120 -11.03 17.32 18.77
N LYS A 121 -10.76 16.29 17.95
CA LYS A 121 -10.82 14.88 18.35
C LYS A 121 -9.55 14.10 17.97
N GLY A 122 -8.49 14.82 17.59
CA GLY A 122 -7.18 14.23 17.38
C GLY A 122 -6.66 13.64 18.67
N SER A 123 -6.11 12.43 18.59
CA SER A 123 -5.33 11.84 19.67
C SER A 123 -3.87 11.83 19.27
N GLU A 124 -3.00 11.95 20.26
CA GLU A 124 -1.57 11.76 20.06
C GLU A 124 -1.30 10.37 19.49
N ILE A 125 -0.41 10.30 18.50
CA ILE A 125 -0.04 9.04 17.88
C ILE A 125 0.98 8.35 18.80
N LYS A 126 0.50 7.42 19.63
CA LYS A 126 1.37 6.53 20.39
C LYS A 126 2.00 5.52 19.44
N HIS A 127 3.26 5.76 19.07
CA HIS A 127 4.04 4.81 18.28
C HIS A 127 4.52 3.66 19.16
N LYS A 128 4.49 2.44 18.62
CA LYS A 128 5.20 1.31 19.23
C LYS A 128 6.72 1.52 19.05
N SER A 129 7.52 1.08 20.01
CA SER A 129 8.98 1.09 19.87
C SER A 129 9.40 0.33 18.61
N PRO A 130 10.43 0.81 17.89
CA PRO A 130 10.92 0.12 16.71
C PRO A 130 11.54 -1.22 17.11
N LEU A 131 11.42 -2.21 16.22
CA LEU A 131 12.12 -3.47 16.35
C LEU A 131 13.63 -3.21 16.18
N SER A 132 14.44 -3.54 17.19
CA SER A 132 15.88 -3.29 17.20
C SER A 132 16.68 -4.54 16.84
N ARG A 133 17.97 -4.36 16.47
CA ARG A 133 18.89 -5.49 16.26
C ARG A 133 19.05 -6.33 17.52
N ASP A 134 19.03 -5.72 18.71
CA ASP A 134 19.11 -6.45 19.97
C ASP A 134 17.89 -7.35 20.16
N ASN A 135 16.70 -6.91 19.75
CA ASN A 135 15.52 -7.76 19.75
C ASN A 135 15.70 -8.95 18.79
N ILE A 136 16.23 -8.72 17.58
CA ILE A 136 16.51 -9.81 16.63
C ILE A 136 17.53 -10.81 17.20
N CYS A 137 18.67 -10.32 17.73
CA CYS A 137 19.71 -11.15 18.33
C CYS A 137 19.18 -11.93 19.54
N HIS A 138 18.32 -11.33 20.35
CA HIS A 138 17.67 -12.00 21.46
C HIS A 138 16.75 -13.13 20.99
N THR A 139 15.90 -12.87 19.99
CA THR A 139 15.01 -13.89 19.42
C THR A 139 15.80 -15.04 18.79
N ILE A 140 16.88 -14.75 18.05
CA ILE A 140 17.77 -15.77 17.50
C ILE A 140 18.35 -16.63 18.63
N LYS A 141 18.88 -16.02 19.69
CA LYS A 141 19.45 -16.78 20.82
C LYS A 141 18.45 -17.72 21.50
N ILE A 142 17.17 -17.31 21.59
CA ILE A 142 16.12 -18.11 22.20
C ILE A 142 15.71 -19.26 21.28
N LEU A 143 15.51 -18.98 19.99
CA LEU A 143 14.87 -19.92 19.07
C LEU A 143 15.87 -20.73 18.22
N SER A 144 17.16 -20.40 18.20
CA SER A 144 18.15 -21.09 17.34
C SER A 144 18.37 -22.55 17.70
N LEU A 145 18.05 -22.95 18.93
CA LEU A 145 18.17 -24.33 19.40
C LEU A 145 16.84 -25.10 19.30
N SER A 146 15.75 -24.43 18.94
CA SER A 146 14.46 -25.10 18.76
C SER A 146 14.49 -25.97 17.51
N SER A 147 14.04 -27.21 17.65
CA SER A 147 13.80 -28.10 16.52
C SER A 147 12.42 -27.92 15.90
N ASP A 148 11.60 -27.00 16.43
CA ASP A 148 10.26 -26.75 15.90
C ASP A 148 10.34 -26.02 14.55
N TYR A 149 9.52 -26.50 13.62
CA TYR A 149 9.45 -25.92 12.28
C TYR A 149 8.91 -24.48 12.32
N ASN A 150 7.91 -24.18 13.15
CA ASN A 150 7.31 -22.85 13.19
C ASN A 150 8.28 -21.83 13.79
N ASP A 151 9.09 -22.22 14.77
CA ASP A 151 10.16 -21.37 15.31
C ASP A 151 11.21 -21.05 14.24
N SER A 152 11.64 -22.06 13.47
CA SER A 152 12.57 -21.88 12.35
C SER A 152 11.98 -20.98 11.25
N LEU A 153 10.71 -21.19 10.90
CA LEU A 153 10.00 -20.38 9.92
C LEU A 153 9.82 -18.94 10.40
N PHE A 154 9.45 -18.74 11.67
CA PHE A 154 9.32 -17.42 12.27
C PHE A 154 10.65 -16.67 12.27
N LEU A 155 11.74 -17.32 12.66
CA LEU A 155 13.09 -16.75 12.59
C LEU A 155 13.45 -16.36 11.15
N ALA A 156 13.19 -17.23 10.18
CA ALA A 156 13.45 -16.95 8.78
C ALA A 156 12.67 -15.71 8.30
N LEU A 157 11.37 -15.62 8.61
CA LEU A 157 10.52 -14.48 8.25
C LEU A 157 10.96 -13.19 8.96
N LEU A 158 11.30 -13.26 10.24
CA LEU A 158 11.73 -12.13 11.05
C LEU A 158 13.06 -11.55 10.53
N VAL A 159 14.06 -12.39 10.32
CA VAL A 159 15.39 -11.98 9.85
C VAL A 159 15.33 -11.51 8.40
N THR A 160 14.58 -12.20 7.54
CA THR A 160 14.40 -11.79 6.13
C THR A 160 13.65 -10.47 6.05
N GLY A 161 12.57 -10.31 6.80
CA GLY A 161 11.77 -9.09 6.82
C GLY A 161 12.53 -7.89 7.36
N PHE A 162 13.28 -8.08 8.44
CA PHE A 162 14.08 -7.01 9.04
C PHE A 162 15.22 -6.56 8.12
N ASN A 163 16.02 -7.50 7.58
CA ASN A 163 17.17 -7.15 6.73
C ASN A 163 16.76 -6.73 5.31
N GLY A 164 15.68 -7.31 4.78
CA GLY A 164 15.14 -6.95 3.47
C GLY A 164 14.20 -5.74 3.48
N LEU A 165 13.86 -5.21 4.68
CA LEU A 165 12.88 -4.15 4.89
C LEU A 165 11.49 -4.47 4.29
N LEU A 166 11.10 -5.74 4.37
CA LEU A 166 9.90 -6.26 3.70
C LEU A 166 8.66 -6.05 4.57
N HIS A 167 7.54 -5.76 3.91
CA HIS A 167 6.25 -5.72 4.55
C HIS A 167 5.77 -7.14 4.90
N LEU A 168 4.96 -7.27 5.95
CA LEU A 168 4.40 -8.56 6.35
C LEU A 168 3.60 -9.24 5.22
N THR A 169 2.93 -8.44 4.38
CA THR A 169 2.16 -8.91 3.22
C THR A 169 3.02 -9.47 2.09
N GLU A 170 4.32 -9.18 2.08
CA GLU A 170 5.28 -9.70 1.11
C GLU A 170 5.88 -11.03 1.60
N LEU A 171 5.97 -11.18 2.93
CA LEU A 171 6.55 -12.35 3.61
C LEU A 171 5.54 -13.46 3.84
N SER A 172 4.24 -13.15 3.92
CA SER A 172 3.22 -14.07 4.39
C SER A 172 1.94 -14.00 3.58
N MET A 173 1.23 -15.13 3.56
CA MET A 173 -0.10 -15.24 2.96
C MET A 173 -1.17 -14.86 4.00
N PRO A 174 -2.17 -14.02 3.66
CA PRO A 174 -3.26 -13.71 4.58
C PRO A 174 -4.05 -14.95 5.02
N ASP A 175 -4.48 -14.96 6.28
CA ASP A 175 -5.31 -16.04 6.83
C ASP A 175 -6.65 -16.16 6.09
N SER A 176 -7.27 -15.02 5.80
CA SER A 176 -8.53 -14.95 5.07
C SER A 176 -8.38 -15.44 3.63
N LYS A 177 -9.03 -16.57 3.31
CA LYS A 177 -9.02 -17.19 1.97
C LYS A 177 -9.39 -16.22 0.84
N LYS A 178 -10.25 -15.22 1.10
CA LYS A 178 -10.70 -14.22 0.11
C LYS A 178 -9.61 -13.21 -0.27
N LEU A 179 -8.61 -13.02 0.60
CA LEU A 179 -7.51 -12.07 0.40
C LEU A 179 -6.24 -12.75 -0.14
N ARG A 180 -6.26 -14.08 -0.24
CA ARG A 180 -5.13 -14.88 -0.70
C ARG A 180 -4.89 -14.64 -2.19
N ASN A 181 -3.67 -14.26 -2.53
CA ASN A 181 -3.23 -14.12 -3.91
C ASN A 181 -1.91 -14.84 -4.12
N TRP A 182 -1.97 -16.00 -4.80
CA TRP A 182 -0.80 -16.83 -5.08
C TRP A 182 0.25 -16.13 -5.94
N ARG A 183 -0.16 -15.15 -6.76
CA ARG A 183 0.77 -14.37 -7.59
C ARG A 183 1.63 -13.40 -6.79
N LYS A 184 1.32 -13.17 -5.51
CA LYS A 184 2.06 -12.26 -4.63
C LYS A 184 3.00 -12.99 -3.65
N ILE A 185 3.04 -14.32 -3.69
CA ILE A 185 3.80 -15.11 -2.73
C ILE A 185 5.22 -15.35 -3.22
N VAL A 186 6.20 -15.06 -2.35
CA VAL A 186 7.58 -15.46 -2.55
C VAL A 186 7.70 -16.98 -2.61
N HIS A 187 8.20 -17.49 -3.73
CA HIS A 187 8.43 -18.92 -3.92
C HIS A 187 9.75 -19.35 -3.28
N ARG A 188 9.73 -20.37 -2.40
CA ARG A 188 10.95 -20.95 -1.80
C ARG A 188 11.97 -21.43 -2.84
N THR A 189 11.49 -21.86 -4.01
CA THR A 189 12.33 -22.35 -5.12
C THR A 189 13.08 -21.23 -5.83
N SER A 190 12.74 -19.97 -5.57
CA SER A 190 13.45 -18.81 -6.13
C SER A 190 14.68 -18.41 -5.32
N VAL A 191 14.95 -19.10 -4.19
CA VAL A 191 16.08 -18.75 -3.33
C VAL A 191 17.39 -19.13 -4.01
N GLU A 192 18.24 -18.14 -4.22
CA GLU A 192 19.59 -18.27 -4.75
C GLU A 192 20.59 -17.92 -3.63
N TRP A 193 21.50 -18.86 -3.32
CA TRP A 193 22.57 -18.61 -2.35
C TRP A 193 23.70 -17.82 -2.99
N LEU A 194 24.16 -16.77 -2.30
CA LEU A 194 25.22 -15.87 -2.73
C LEU A 194 26.38 -15.94 -1.75
N ALA A 195 27.57 -15.52 -2.17
CA ALA A 195 28.78 -15.56 -1.33
C ALA A 195 28.65 -14.84 0.02
N LYS A 196 27.78 -13.81 0.10
CA LYS A 196 27.55 -13.01 1.32
C LYS A 196 26.09 -12.99 1.78
N GLY A 197 25.27 -13.93 1.33
CA GLY A 197 23.84 -13.96 1.70
C GLY A 197 22.98 -14.81 0.77
N TYR A 198 21.75 -14.37 0.54
CA TYR A 198 20.82 -15.00 -0.37
C TYR A 198 19.97 -13.95 -1.09
N ALA A 199 19.39 -14.35 -2.21
CA ALA A 199 18.43 -13.59 -2.98
C ALA A 199 17.20 -14.45 -3.27
N PHE A 200 16.08 -13.81 -3.58
CA PHE A 200 14.86 -14.49 -4.00
C PHE A 200 13.99 -13.58 -4.86
N PHE A 201 13.04 -14.18 -5.56
CA PHE A 201 12.10 -13.44 -6.39
C PHE A 201 10.95 -12.91 -5.54
N LEU A 202 10.69 -11.59 -5.63
CA LEU A 202 9.57 -10.92 -4.95
C LEU A 202 8.52 -10.54 -6.00
N PRO A 203 7.41 -11.31 -6.13
CA PRO A 203 6.49 -11.15 -7.26
C PRO A 203 5.67 -9.86 -7.27
N ALA A 204 5.46 -9.27 -6.11
CA ALA A 204 4.66 -8.07 -5.98
C ALA A 204 5.19 -7.23 -4.82
N HIS A 205 5.50 -5.98 -5.12
CA HIS A 205 5.90 -4.98 -4.15
C HIS A 205 4.85 -3.87 -4.09
N LYS A 206 4.63 -3.28 -2.92
CA LYS A 206 3.60 -2.24 -2.75
C LYS A 206 3.79 -0.99 -3.62
N ALA A 207 5.03 -0.66 -4.00
CA ALA A 207 5.32 0.44 -4.92
C ALA A 207 5.39 0.01 -6.39
N ASP A 208 5.30 -1.30 -6.67
CA ASP A 208 5.27 -1.82 -8.04
C ASP A 208 3.82 -1.81 -8.54
N THR A 209 3.44 -0.67 -9.11
CA THR A 209 2.11 -0.45 -9.70
C THR A 209 1.92 -1.19 -11.03
N ALA A 210 2.99 -1.71 -11.63
CA ALA A 210 2.98 -2.29 -12.98
C ALA A 210 3.23 -3.81 -13.00
N PHE A 211 3.63 -4.42 -11.87
CA PHE A 211 4.02 -5.82 -11.75
C PHE A 211 5.21 -6.18 -12.67
N GLU A 212 6.23 -5.32 -12.70
CA GLU A 212 7.48 -5.60 -13.42
C GLU A 212 8.43 -6.43 -12.53
N ASP A 213 9.00 -7.50 -13.08
CA ASP A 213 9.78 -8.51 -12.34
C ASP A 213 10.87 -7.91 -11.44
N ASN A 214 10.73 -8.09 -10.12
CA ASN A 214 11.65 -7.55 -9.12
C ASN A 214 12.38 -8.68 -8.36
N LYS A 215 13.65 -8.94 -8.73
CA LYS A 215 14.55 -9.80 -7.94
C LYS A 215 15.05 -9.01 -6.71
N GLN A 216 14.81 -9.54 -5.51
CA GLN A 216 15.25 -8.90 -4.26
C GLN A 216 16.51 -9.59 -3.71
N GLY A 217 17.56 -8.81 -3.42
CA GLY A 217 18.75 -9.27 -2.69
C GLY A 217 18.80 -8.71 -1.27
N VAL A 218 19.38 -9.45 -0.33
CA VAL A 218 19.52 -9.05 1.09
C VAL A 218 20.68 -8.04 1.33
N LEU A 219 21.30 -7.52 0.26
CA LEU A 219 22.37 -6.52 0.34
C LEU A 219 21.82 -5.08 0.31
N PRO A 220 22.19 -4.20 1.27
CA PRO A 220 21.63 -2.84 1.38
C PRO A 220 21.74 -1.96 0.13
N TYR A 221 22.78 -2.11 -0.68
CA TYR A 221 22.93 -1.33 -1.92
C TYR A 221 21.96 -1.76 -3.02
N LEU A 222 21.50 -3.01 -3.02
CA LEU A 222 20.49 -3.52 -3.95
C LEU A 222 19.09 -3.00 -3.57
N ILE A 223 18.79 -2.84 -2.27
CA ILE A 223 17.51 -2.28 -1.80
C ILE A 223 17.33 -0.83 -2.29
N GLN A 224 18.41 -0.04 -2.35
CA GLN A 224 18.39 1.34 -2.81
C GLN A 224 18.28 1.48 -4.34
N ALA A 225 18.86 0.54 -5.10
CA ALA A 225 18.81 0.54 -6.56
C ALA A 225 17.42 0.20 -7.12
N HIS A 226 16.58 -0.52 -6.36
CA HIS A 226 15.30 -1.07 -6.81
C HIS A 226 14.06 -0.24 -6.41
N GLY A 227 14.23 1.04 -6.02
CA GLY A 227 13.10 1.97 -5.91
C GLY A 227 12.16 1.76 -4.72
N HIS A 228 12.54 0.98 -3.70
CA HIS A 228 11.75 0.75 -2.48
C HIS A 228 11.36 2.03 -1.73
N TRP A 229 12.11 3.12 -1.91
CA TRP A 229 11.87 4.42 -1.29
C TRP A 229 12.12 5.55 -2.30
N SER A 230 11.26 6.57 -2.34
CA SER A 230 11.60 7.81 -3.04
C SER A 230 12.87 8.40 -2.41
N SER A 231 13.80 8.85 -3.25
CA SER A 231 15.22 9.08 -2.92
C SER A 231 15.48 10.02 -1.72
N THR A 232 14.52 10.86 -1.35
CA THR A 232 14.61 11.76 -0.18
C THR A 232 14.15 11.10 1.11
N ALA A 233 13.13 10.25 1.10
CA ALA A 233 12.60 9.60 2.29
C ALA A 233 13.58 8.58 2.88
N PHE A 234 14.28 7.83 2.03
CA PHE A 234 15.31 6.86 2.43
C PHE A 234 16.46 7.53 3.16
N LYS A 235 16.96 8.65 2.62
CA LYS A 235 18.04 9.44 3.23
C LYS A 235 17.63 10.01 4.59
N ILE A 236 16.37 10.40 4.76
CA ILE A 236 15.83 10.87 6.05
C ILE A 236 15.71 9.72 7.05
N TYR A 237 15.23 8.55 6.61
CA TYR A 237 15.09 7.36 7.45
C TYR A 237 16.42 6.84 7.95
N ILE A 238 17.43 6.74 7.08
CA ILE A 238 18.79 6.33 7.43
C ILE A 238 19.45 7.35 8.38
N ARG A 239 19.27 8.66 8.15
CA ARG A 239 19.78 9.70 9.06
C ARG A 239 19.17 9.62 10.46
N LYS A 240 17.89 9.24 10.58
CA LYS A 240 17.21 9.07 11.87
C LYS A 240 17.49 7.72 12.54
N ASN A 241 18.01 6.74 11.81
CA ASN A 241 18.32 5.40 12.29
C ASN A 241 19.78 5.06 11.95
N PRO A 242 20.77 5.66 12.64
CA PRO A 242 22.20 5.57 12.30
C PRO A 242 22.75 4.13 12.38
N VAL A 243 22.03 3.21 13.00
CA VAL A 243 22.34 1.77 13.05
C VAL A 243 22.40 1.15 11.64
N LEU A 244 21.60 1.64 10.69
CA LEU A 244 21.66 1.20 9.28
C LEU A 244 22.87 1.77 8.52
N LEU A 245 23.44 2.89 8.97
CA LEU A 245 24.72 3.40 8.43
C LEU A 245 25.89 2.56 8.93
N GLN A 246 25.86 2.15 10.19
CA GLN A 246 26.91 1.34 10.80
C GLN A 246 27.08 -0.01 10.06
N THR A 247 25.98 -0.69 9.75
CA THR A 247 26.02 -1.95 8.97
C THR A 247 26.53 -1.75 7.54
N MET A 248 26.33 -0.57 6.94
CA MET A 248 26.88 -0.22 5.62
C MET A 248 28.37 0.11 5.66
N ILE A 249 28.88 0.61 6.78
CA ILE A 249 30.32 0.88 6.99
C ILE A 249 31.05 -0.43 7.31
N ASP A 250 30.48 -1.27 8.17
CA ASP A 250 31.09 -2.55 8.58
C ASP A 250 31.13 -3.57 7.43
N THR A 251 30.16 -3.55 6.50
CA THR A 251 30.18 -4.42 5.30
C THR A 251 31.22 -4.01 4.25
N ARG A 252 31.77 -2.80 4.32
CA ARG A 252 32.90 -2.34 3.48
C ARG A 252 34.26 -2.62 4.13
N ALA A 253 34.33 -2.84 5.43
CA ALA A 253 35.60 -2.92 6.17
C ALA A 253 36.21 -4.33 6.25
N LEU A 254 35.49 -5.39 5.89
CA LEU A 254 36.08 -6.74 5.82
C LEU A 254 36.72 -6.98 4.45
N SER A 255 37.85 -6.33 4.27
CA SER A 255 38.94 -6.76 3.40
C SER A 255 40.24 -6.65 4.21
N ILE A 256 40.50 -7.68 5.01
CA ILE A 256 41.78 -8.35 5.32
C ILE A 256 41.40 -9.68 5.98
#